data_AF-A0A2V5Y5Y9-F1
#
_entry.id   AF-A0A2V5Y5Y9-F1
#
_cell.length_a   1.000
_cell.length_b   1.000
_cell.length_c   1.000
_cell.angle_alpha   90.00
_cell.angle_beta   90.00
_cell.angle_gamma   90.00
#
_symmetry.space_group_name_H-M   'P 1'
#
loop_
_entity.id
_entity.type
_entity.pdbx_description
1 polymer ?
#
loop_
_entity_poly.entity_id
_entity_poly.type
_entity_poly.pdbx_seq_one_letter_code
_entity_poly.pdbx_strand_id
1 'polypeptide(L)'
;MKQFSAVVLATLATLTCVWANLGDRSDKIEDSYGAIMERRLRDDETVSVLYHKDRYLYLVIFRNGRSVSETYFNVKGIDLSEKEIARFLKANAAGGTWTPDNTAKERRFKHSDGEAEATYGNVNGRPGLTVRELRAKP
;
A
#
# COMPACT_ATOMS: atom_id res chain seq x y z
N MET A 1 -15.89 22.04 52.51
CA MET A 1 -16.64 21.16 51.60
C MET A 1 -15.99 21.20 50.22
N LYS A 2 -15.52 20.03 49.75
CA LYS A 2 -15.18 19.56 48.39
C LYS A 2 -14.35 20.48 47.46
N GLN A 3 -13.04 20.21 47.42
CA GLN A 3 -12.19 20.52 46.27
C GLN A 3 -12.58 19.58 45.11
N PHE A 4 -12.92 20.13 43.95
CA PHE A 4 -13.17 19.38 42.73
C PHE A 4 -11.84 19.17 41.99
N SER A 5 -11.31 17.94 42.06
CA SER A 5 -10.18 17.53 41.22
C SER A 5 -10.70 17.30 39.80
N ALA A 6 -10.43 18.22 38.89
CA ALA A 6 -10.68 18.01 37.46
C ALA A 6 -9.62 17.04 36.91
N VAL A 7 -9.98 15.78 36.72
CA VAL A 7 -9.16 14.80 35.98
C VAL A 7 -9.45 15.00 34.49
N VAL A 8 -8.55 15.70 33.79
CA VAL A 8 -8.59 15.77 32.33
C VAL A 8 -7.89 14.54 31.78
N LEU A 9 -8.67 13.52 31.41
CA LEU A 9 -8.18 12.34 30.71
C LEU A 9 -7.97 12.71 29.24
N ALA A 10 -6.78 13.20 28.90
CA ALA A 10 -6.37 13.41 27.52
C ALA A 10 -6.09 12.05 26.86
N THR A 11 -7.10 11.43 26.25
CA THR A 11 -6.89 10.32 25.33
C THR A 11 -6.24 10.86 24.06
N LEU A 12 -4.90 10.89 24.03
CA LEU A 12 -4.18 10.94 22.76
C LEU A 12 -4.49 9.63 22.03
N ALA A 13 -5.50 9.65 21.17
CA ALA A 13 -5.60 8.66 20.11
C ALA A 13 -4.31 8.81 19.30
N THR A 14 -3.36 7.91 19.54
CA THR A 14 -2.23 7.77 18.64
C THR A 14 -2.84 7.50 17.28
N LEU A 15 -2.77 8.48 16.38
CA LEU A 15 -2.99 8.27 14.96
C LEU A 15 -1.87 7.31 14.53
N THR A 16 -2.01 6.03 14.84
CA THR A 16 -1.27 5.00 14.14
C THR A 16 -1.71 5.21 12.71
N CYS A 17 -0.79 5.73 11.90
CA CYS A 17 -0.98 5.78 10.47
C CYS A 17 -1.03 4.31 10.05
N VAL A 18 -2.21 3.70 10.12
CA VAL A 18 -2.45 2.34 9.67
C VAL A 18 -2.40 2.45 8.17
N TRP A 19 -1.31 1.96 7.61
CA TRP A 19 -1.21 1.76 6.17
C TRP A 19 -2.01 0.50 5.85
N ALA A 20 -2.60 0.47 4.65
CA ALA A 20 -3.14 -0.76 4.14
C ALA A 20 -2.00 -1.66 3.68
N ASN A 21 -2.33 -2.94 3.60
CA ASN A 21 -1.44 -4.00 3.15
C ASN A 21 -2.12 -4.76 2.02
N LEU A 22 -1.32 -5.36 1.15
CA LEU A 22 -1.76 -6.36 0.18
C LEU A 22 -2.70 -7.40 0.83
N GLY A 23 -3.80 -7.72 0.17
CA GLY A 23 -4.85 -8.61 0.67
C GLY A 23 -5.91 -7.94 1.54
N ASP A 24 -5.71 -6.68 1.96
CA ASP A 24 -6.72 -5.92 2.68
C ASP A 24 -7.99 -5.68 1.85
N ARG A 25 -9.11 -5.54 2.56
CA ARG A 25 -10.42 -5.27 1.97
C ARG A 25 -10.52 -3.81 1.53
N SER A 26 -11.43 -3.54 0.58
CA SER A 26 -11.61 -2.20 0.01
C SER A 26 -11.95 -1.12 1.02
N ASP A 27 -12.71 -1.44 2.07
CA ASP A 27 -13.05 -0.52 3.17
C ASP A 27 -11.79 -0.07 3.93
N LYS A 28 -10.95 -1.02 4.35
CA LYS A 28 -9.68 -0.71 5.02
C LYS A 28 -8.72 0.06 4.12
N ILE A 29 -8.69 -0.25 2.82
CA ILE A 29 -7.88 0.49 1.84
C ILE A 29 -8.37 1.93 1.69
N GLU A 30 -9.69 2.13 1.55
CA GLU A 30 -10.33 3.45 1.44
C GLU A 30 -10.02 4.30 2.69
N ASP A 31 -10.14 3.74 3.89
CA ASP A 31 -9.78 4.42 5.15
C ASP A 31 -8.28 4.81 5.22
N SER A 32 -7.42 3.98 4.61
CA SER A 32 -5.95 4.17 4.66
C SER A 32 -5.44 5.16 3.62
N TYR A 33 -5.95 5.11 2.38
CA TYR A 33 -5.42 5.84 1.23
C TYR A 33 -6.25 7.07 0.83
N GLY A 34 -7.39 7.30 1.48
CA GLY A 34 -8.12 8.56 1.37
C GLY A 34 -8.94 8.68 0.08
N ALA A 35 -8.87 9.83 -0.58
CA ALA A 35 -9.82 10.20 -1.63
C ALA A 35 -9.64 9.36 -2.91
N ILE A 36 -10.74 8.80 -3.40
CA ILE A 36 -10.80 8.14 -4.72
C ILE A 36 -10.71 9.20 -5.81
N MET A 37 -9.69 9.12 -6.65
CA MET A 37 -9.56 9.92 -7.86
C MET A 37 -10.22 9.23 -9.05
N GLU A 38 -10.11 7.91 -9.12
CA GLU A 38 -10.62 7.14 -10.25
C GLU A 38 -10.98 5.71 -9.81
N ARG A 39 -12.05 5.17 -10.38
CA ARG A 39 -12.45 3.76 -10.22
C ARG A 39 -12.86 3.21 -11.58
N ARG A 40 -12.27 2.10 -11.99
CA ARG A 40 -12.54 1.44 -13.27
C ARG A 40 -12.71 -0.07 -13.09
N LEU A 41 -13.80 -0.61 -13.63
CA LEU A 41 -13.92 -2.05 -13.88
C LEU A 41 -13.05 -2.40 -15.09
N ARG A 42 -12.31 -3.50 -15.00
CA ARG A 42 -11.40 -4.00 -16.03
C ARG A 42 -11.99 -5.23 -16.69
N ASP A 43 -11.50 -5.55 -17.88
CA ASP A 43 -11.99 -6.68 -18.68
C ASP A 43 -11.77 -8.05 -18.02
N ASP A 44 -10.83 -8.13 -17.07
CA ASP A 44 -10.54 -9.33 -16.28
C ASP A 44 -11.33 -9.41 -14.96
N GLU A 45 -12.44 -8.68 -14.89
CA GLU A 45 -13.36 -8.56 -13.75
C GLU A 45 -12.74 -7.95 -12.48
N THR A 46 -11.48 -7.50 -12.55
CA THR A 46 -10.85 -6.77 -11.46
C THR A 46 -11.27 -5.29 -11.47
N VAL A 47 -11.19 -4.66 -10.31
CA VAL A 47 -11.48 -3.22 -10.17
C VAL A 47 -10.18 -2.50 -9.85
N SER A 48 -9.75 -1.58 -10.71
CA SER A 48 -8.68 -0.65 -10.37
C SER A 48 -9.24 0.60 -9.74
N VAL A 49 -8.65 1.02 -8.62
CA VAL A 49 -8.96 2.28 -7.94
C VAL A 49 -7.68 3.07 -7.75
N LEU A 50 -7.69 4.34 -8.15
CA LEU A 50 -6.62 5.28 -7.90
C LEU A 50 -7.01 6.17 -6.72
N TYR A 51 -6.23 6.11 -5.64
CA TYR A 51 -6.37 6.99 -4.49
C TYR A 51 -5.30 8.07 -4.47
N HIS A 52 -5.60 9.16 -3.79
CA HIS A 52 -4.65 10.24 -3.53
C HIS A 52 -4.62 10.59 -2.04
N LYS A 53 -3.42 10.55 -1.47
CA LYS A 53 -3.13 11.01 -0.11
C LYS A 53 -1.74 11.61 -0.02
N ASP A 54 -1.68 12.80 0.56
CA ASP A 54 -0.47 13.59 0.75
C ASP A 54 0.30 13.80 -0.56
N ARG A 55 1.46 13.15 -0.68
CA ARG A 55 2.39 13.26 -1.82
C ARG A 55 2.36 12.02 -2.72
N TYR A 56 1.40 11.12 -2.51
CA TYR A 56 1.36 9.83 -3.18
C TYR A 56 0.04 9.57 -3.90
N LEU A 57 0.16 8.79 -4.97
CA LEU A 57 -0.96 8.13 -5.62
C LEU A 57 -0.84 6.63 -5.37
N TYR A 58 -1.98 5.99 -5.10
CA TYR A 58 -2.08 4.56 -4.81
C TYR A 58 -3.00 3.93 -5.83
N LEU A 59 -2.44 3.18 -6.77
CA LEU A 59 -3.23 2.39 -7.71
C LEU A 59 -3.41 1.00 -7.12
N VAL A 60 -4.62 0.67 -6.70
CA VAL A 60 -4.95 -0.63 -6.13
C VAL A 60 -5.82 -1.41 -7.09
N ILE A 61 -5.46 -2.66 -7.35
CA ILE A 61 -6.27 -3.61 -8.12
C ILE A 61 -6.94 -4.55 -7.13
N PHE A 62 -8.27 -4.60 -7.19
CA PHE A 62 -9.09 -5.46 -6.37
C PHE A 62 -9.61 -6.66 -7.15
N ARG A 63 -9.61 -7.81 -6.49
CA ARG A 63 -10.34 -9.02 -6.91
C ARG A 63 -11.18 -9.50 -5.74
N ASN A 64 -12.46 -9.75 -5.96
CA ASN A 64 -13.38 -10.21 -4.91
C ASN A 64 -13.35 -9.33 -3.65
N GLY A 65 -13.20 -8.01 -3.82
CA GLY A 65 -13.15 -7.03 -2.72
C GLY A 65 -11.84 -6.97 -1.93
N ARG A 66 -10.79 -7.70 -2.36
CA ARG A 66 -9.45 -7.67 -1.73
C ARG A 66 -8.39 -7.15 -2.67
N SER A 67 -7.44 -6.39 -2.13
CA SER A 67 -6.28 -5.88 -2.85
C SER A 67 -5.38 -7.05 -3.30
N VAL A 68 -5.20 -7.22 -4.60
CA VAL A 68 -4.28 -8.23 -5.19
C VAL A 68 -3.03 -7.60 -5.81
N SER A 69 -3.03 -6.27 -5.97
CA SER A 69 -1.87 -5.49 -6.37
C SER A 69 -2.02 -4.05 -5.92
N GLU A 70 -0.92 -3.46 -5.44
CA GLU A 70 -0.83 -2.07 -5.04
C GLU A 70 0.40 -1.42 -5.67
N THR A 71 0.19 -0.35 -6.44
CA THR A 71 1.27 0.45 -7.00
C THR A 71 1.32 1.83 -6.36
N TYR A 72 2.48 2.20 -5.86
CA TYR A 72 2.74 3.48 -5.21
C TYR A 72 3.52 4.40 -6.12
N PHE A 73 3.04 5.63 -6.27
CA PHE A 73 3.68 6.68 -7.07
C PHE A 73 3.90 7.94 -6.23
N ASN A 74 4.91 8.73 -6.58
CA ASN A 74 4.93 10.13 -6.19
C ASN A 74 3.98 10.94 -7.10
N VAL A 75 3.16 11.83 -6.53
CA VAL A 75 2.21 12.65 -7.31
C VAL A 75 2.91 13.53 -8.36
N LYS A 76 4.15 13.97 -8.08
CA LYS A 76 4.99 14.75 -9.01
C LYS A 76 5.63 13.91 -10.12
N GLY A 77 5.44 12.59 -10.12
CA GLY A 77 6.04 11.69 -11.11
C GLY A 77 7.56 11.52 -10.98
N ILE A 78 8.14 11.95 -9.86
CA ILE A 78 9.55 11.74 -9.53
C ILE A 78 9.76 10.36 -8.90
N ASP A 79 11.03 9.91 -8.89
CA ASP A 79 11.40 8.67 -8.24
C ASP A 79 11.05 8.63 -6.75
N LEU A 80 10.70 7.43 -6.27
CA LEU A 80 10.61 7.14 -4.85
C LEU A 80 12.02 6.99 -4.27
N SER A 81 12.27 7.64 -3.14
CA SER A 81 13.50 7.42 -2.39
C SER A 81 13.56 6.01 -1.80
N GLU A 82 14.77 5.54 -1.49
CA GLU A 82 15.01 4.29 -0.74
C GLU A 82 14.15 4.17 0.52
N LYS A 83 14.01 5.29 1.25
CA LYS A 83 13.22 5.36 2.48
C LYS A 83 11.72 5.19 2.21
N GLU A 84 11.22 5.72 1.09
CA GLU A 84 9.82 5.55 0.69
C GLU A 84 9.56 4.11 0.25
N ILE A 85 10.44 3.54 -0.59
CA ILE A 85 10.35 2.14 -1.01
C ILE A 85 10.34 1.21 0.20
N ALA A 86 11.30 1.37 1.12
CA ALA A 86 11.37 0.57 2.35
C ALA A 86 10.12 0.72 3.22
N ARG A 87 9.49 1.91 3.27
CA ARG A 87 8.25 2.14 4.01
C ARG A 87 7.09 1.36 3.40
N PHE A 88 6.92 1.40 2.08
CA PHE A 88 5.84 0.68 1.40
C PHE A 88 6.02 -0.84 1.50
N LEU A 89 7.25 -1.35 1.37
CA LEU A 89 7.56 -2.75 1.62
C LEU A 89 7.22 -3.13 3.07
N LYS A 90 7.60 -2.31 4.05
CA LYS A 90 7.29 -2.58 5.46
C LYS A 90 5.78 -2.63 5.74
N ALA A 91 4.98 -1.76 5.10
CA ALA A 91 3.53 -1.83 5.21
C ALA A 91 3.03 -3.21 4.71
N ASN A 92 3.45 -3.61 3.51
CA ASN A 92 3.07 -4.88 2.89
C ASN A 92 3.77 -6.13 3.43
N ALA A 93 4.49 -6.03 4.55
CA ALA A 93 5.23 -7.17 5.07
C ALA A 93 4.33 -8.24 5.71
N ALA A 94 3.17 -7.87 6.26
CA ALA A 94 2.24 -8.80 6.91
C ALA A 94 2.89 -9.83 7.88
N GLY A 95 3.99 -9.44 8.55
CA GLY A 95 4.76 -10.30 9.45
C GLY A 95 5.95 -11.05 8.81
N GLY A 96 6.09 -11.01 7.47
CA GLY A 96 7.24 -11.51 6.73
C GLY A 96 8.31 -10.46 6.46
N THR A 97 9.26 -10.79 5.58
CA THR A 97 10.36 -9.92 5.18
C THR A 97 10.49 -9.81 3.67
N TRP A 98 11.00 -8.67 3.21
CA TRP A 98 11.28 -8.41 1.80
C TRP A 98 12.78 -8.54 1.54
N THR A 99 13.16 -9.37 0.58
CA THR A 99 14.56 -9.54 0.17
C THR A 99 14.74 -9.08 -1.27
N PRO A 100 15.77 -8.26 -1.58
CA PRO A 100 16.10 -7.91 -2.95
C PRO A 100 16.39 -9.15 -3.81
N ASP A 101 15.85 -9.21 -5.02
CA ASP A 101 16.19 -10.22 -6.02
C ASP A 101 17.28 -9.69 -6.95
N ASN A 102 18.54 -9.90 -6.55
CA ASN A 102 19.71 -9.41 -7.29
C ASN A 102 19.93 -10.13 -8.64
N THR A 103 19.11 -11.13 -8.98
CA THR A 103 19.19 -11.83 -10.27
C THR A 103 18.33 -11.16 -11.36
N ALA A 104 17.43 -10.26 -10.98
CA ALA A 104 16.57 -9.55 -11.90
C ALA A 104 17.26 -8.32 -12.52
N LYS A 105 16.97 -8.05 -13.80
CA LYS A 105 17.39 -6.80 -14.46
C LYS A 105 16.69 -5.58 -13.88
N GLU A 106 15.46 -5.78 -13.41
CA GLU A 106 14.65 -4.77 -12.75
C GLU A 106 14.85 -4.86 -11.24
N ARG A 107 14.63 -3.73 -10.56
CA ARG A 107 14.69 -3.69 -9.10
C ARG A 107 13.50 -4.43 -8.51
N ARG A 108 13.71 -5.68 -8.12
CA ARG A 108 12.67 -6.58 -7.60
C ARG A 108 12.97 -7.02 -6.16
N PHE A 109 11.91 -7.34 -5.43
CA PHE A 109 11.95 -7.87 -4.08
C PHE A 109 11.01 -9.07 -4.00
N LYS A 110 11.43 -10.10 -3.28
CA LYS A 110 10.62 -11.28 -2.97
C LYS A 110 10.19 -11.23 -1.52
N HIS A 111 8.93 -11.55 -1.27
CA HIS A 111 8.44 -11.74 0.08
C HIS A 111 8.85 -13.10 0.62
N SER A 112 9.07 -13.21 1.93
CA SER A 112 9.61 -14.41 2.58
C SER A 112 8.69 -15.63 2.51
N ASP A 113 7.38 -15.43 2.34
CA ASP A 113 6.41 -16.52 2.15
C ASP A 113 6.34 -17.03 0.71
N GLY A 114 6.99 -16.34 -0.25
CA GLY A 114 6.94 -16.68 -1.67
C GLY A 114 5.60 -16.35 -2.36
N GLU A 115 4.63 -15.78 -1.65
CA GLU A 115 3.28 -15.51 -2.15
C GLU A 115 3.10 -14.09 -2.67
N ALA A 116 4.11 -13.22 -2.50
CA ALA A 116 4.10 -11.87 -3.00
C ALA A 116 5.47 -11.43 -3.52
N GLU A 117 5.43 -10.43 -4.40
CA GLU A 117 6.62 -9.75 -4.89
C GLU A 117 6.41 -8.24 -4.99
N ALA A 118 7.52 -7.52 -5.08
CA ALA A 118 7.50 -6.11 -5.41
C ALA A 118 8.49 -5.79 -6.53
N THR A 119 8.11 -4.93 -7.46
CA THR A 119 8.96 -4.45 -8.55
C THR A 119 8.90 -2.93 -8.59
N TYR A 120 10.07 -2.29 -8.59
CA TYR A 120 10.21 -0.86 -8.83
C TYR A 120 10.57 -0.63 -10.29
N GLY A 121 9.74 0.13 -11.01
CA GLY A 121 9.91 0.37 -12.43
C GLY A 121 8.94 1.40 -12.99
N ASN A 122 8.92 1.54 -14.31
CA ASN A 122 8.00 2.43 -14.99
C ASN A 122 6.62 1.77 -15.15
N VAL A 123 5.57 2.45 -14.67
CA VAL A 123 4.17 2.07 -14.90
C VAL A 123 3.47 3.25 -15.55
N ASN A 124 3.03 3.09 -16.80
CA ASN A 124 2.36 4.12 -17.59
C ASN A 124 3.11 5.47 -17.64
N GLY A 125 4.43 5.42 -17.82
CA GLY A 125 5.29 6.61 -17.90
C GLY A 125 5.74 7.17 -16.55
N ARG A 126 5.37 6.55 -15.42
CA ARG A 126 5.72 7.03 -14.07
C ARG A 126 6.53 5.99 -13.29
N PRO A 127 7.60 6.40 -12.59
CA PRO A 127 8.28 5.52 -11.64
C PRO A 127 7.33 5.13 -10.50
N GLY A 128 7.23 3.84 -10.22
CA GLY A 128 6.39 3.33 -9.14
C GLY A 128 6.86 1.99 -8.60
N LEU A 129 6.56 1.75 -7.32
CA LEU A 129 6.73 0.45 -6.69
C LEU A 129 5.41 -0.31 -6.77
N THR A 130 5.38 -1.43 -7.49
CA THR A 130 4.22 -2.34 -7.52
C THR A 130 4.48 -3.51 -6.61
N VAL A 131 3.63 -3.71 -5.60
CA VAL A 131 3.54 -4.91 -4.78
C VAL A 131 2.36 -5.74 -5.30
N ARG A 132 2.53 -7.05 -5.50
CA ARG A 132 1.47 -7.92 -6.01
C ARG A 132 1.58 -9.33 -5.47
N GLU A 133 0.44 -10.00 -5.41
CA GLU A 133 0.37 -11.43 -5.09
C GLU A 133 0.89 -12.26 -6.27
N LEU A 134 1.60 -13.34 -5.95
CA LEU A 134 2.11 -14.35 -6.87
C LEU A 134 1.17 -15.56 -6.99
N ARG A 135 -0.14 -15.38 -6.78
CA ARG A 135 -1.16 -16.45 -6.85
C ARG A 135 -0.87 -17.66 -5.95
N ALA A 136 -1.41 -17.65 -4.73
CA ALA A 136 -1.62 -18.88 -3.95
C ALA A 136 -2.86 -19.65 -4.47
N LYS A 137 -2.66 -20.50 -5.50
CA LYS A 137 -3.58 -21.54 -6.05
C LYS A 137 -4.98 -21.10 -6.58
N PRO A 138 -5.53 -21.84 -7.57
CA PRO A 138 -6.92 -21.66 -8.04
C PRO A 138 -7.96 -21.91 -6.95
#